data_AF-A0A7X3XVB0-F1
#
_entry.id   AF-A0A7X3XVB0-F1
#
_cell.length_a   1.000
_cell.length_b   1.000
_cell.length_c   1.000
_cell.angle_alpha   90.00
_cell.angle_beta   90.00
_cell.angle_gamma   90.00
#
_symmetry.space_group_name_H-M   'P 1'
#
loop_
_entity.id
_entity.type
_entity.pdbx_description
1 polymer ?
#
loop_
_entity_poly.entity_id
_entity_poly.type
_entity_poly.pdbx_seq_one_letter_code
_entity_poly.pdbx_strand_id
1 'polypeptide(L)'
;MIALGDLNANQRRAVDWNDGPLLVLAGPGSGKTVVLTLRVARLLEESENVSALALTFTNKAAAEMRDRVNRRLGGHTDRALLCTFHAFAADVLGQHGGHVGIRPGFHLLTQDEDRIAILEDAVRDLPHGDAALPADRKNVLQLIDRLFAESYVGEGPSASLASTPQWLPSLFQQYCGALVDANRLDFGSLLHFANRLLREKPAVARVVRLGWTHICVDEFQDTNRAQYDLLRLIAPGRHHNLFVVADDDQIIYQWNGASPKRFDDLRLDYEVDTIQLPESYRCPPEIVRHANRLIGHNTRLIATRKTVSLREPQAPYAGVVRHEVVHYQNQEAEFVGRDIQERGLVPGECAVLGRTNRLVQLAAEGLQLAGHEAFVPQRKSEFDSPILGVLVEALRLANSRHDRVVLRRICTRWERLTGFVIEPHAVGAAAALAGGDFLRAWVELAEAAEAGRDRAPLKRIRTDLVDGLNFPEIVNVVLDGEWQSWGDDDAAGPTADEVETWRALHRDIVRECGPRVTLNTYLQRLDLSSKTPPPAPNAIQCITVHRAKGLQFRHVYLIGMAQEVFPSYRALQRGPASKEVEEERRSCFVAITRAQETLTLTRAREYYGYGKTASQFLGEMGV
;
A
#
# COMPACT_ATOMS: atom_id res chain seq x y z
N MET A 1 -19.65 16.66 9.97
CA MET A 1 -18.32 17.16 9.56
C MET A 1 -17.74 17.83 10.79
N ILE A 2 -16.58 17.41 11.28
CA ILE A 2 -15.98 18.01 12.49
C ILE A 2 -15.58 19.44 12.12
N ALA A 3 -16.27 20.43 12.69
CA ALA A 3 -15.89 21.82 12.50
C ALA A 3 -14.62 22.11 13.32
N LEU A 4 -13.86 23.15 12.98
CA LEU A 4 -12.73 23.61 13.82
C LEU A 4 -13.15 23.84 15.29
N GLY A 5 -14.44 24.12 15.54
CA GLY A 5 -15.02 24.27 16.88
C GLY A 5 -15.17 22.98 17.69
N ASP A 6 -15.10 21.81 17.06
CA ASP A 6 -15.25 20.50 17.73
C ASP A 6 -13.92 19.90 18.17
N LEU A 7 -12.79 20.57 17.88
CA LEU A 7 -11.45 20.13 18.23
C LEU A 7 -11.15 20.39 19.71
N ASN A 8 -10.51 19.44 20.38
CA ASN A 8 -9.95 19.69 21.71
C ASN A 8 -8.76 20.67 21.63
N ALA A 9 -8.31 21.17 22.79
CA ALA A 9 -7.25 22.17 22.86
C ALA A 9 -5.93 21.73 22.19
N ASN A 10 -5.54 20.46 22.33
CA ASN A 10 -4.30 19.95 21.73
C ASN A 10 -4.43 19.75 20.22
N GLN A 11 -5.59 19.26 19.75
CA GLN A 11 -5.90 19.15 18.32
C GLN A 11 -5.91 20.53 17.66
N ARG A 12 -6.56 21.52 18.28
CA ARG A 12 -6.56 22.90 17.83
C ARG A 12 -5.15 23.48 17.78
N ARG A 13 -4.36 23.32 18.85
CA ARG A 13 -2.95 23.77 18.88
C ARG A 13 -2.12 23.14 17.77
N ALA A 14 -2.34 21.86 17.45
CA ALA A 14 -1.66 21.20 16.33
C ALA A 14 -2.13 21.72 14.96
N VAL A 15 -3.42 21.98 14.77
CA VAL A 15 -3.95 22.58 13.53
C VAL A 15 -3.41 24.00 13.30
N ASP A 16 -3.37 24.80 14.37
CA ASP A 16 -2.97 26.21 14.37
C ASP A 16 -1.44 26.41 14.30
N TRP A 17 -0.65 25.34 14.41
CA TRP A 17 0.80 25.40 14.29
C TRP A 17 1.21 25.94 12.92
N ASN A 18 1.91 27.05 12.79
CA ASN A 18 2.23 27.62 11.46
C ASN A 18 3.59 27.12 10.96
N ASP A 19 4.65 27.52 11.66
CA ASP A 19 6.02 27.40 11.20
C ASP A 19 6.85 26.44 12.03
N GLY A 20 7.88 25.89 11.39
CA GLY A 20 8.86 25.02 12.01
C GLY A 20 8.38 23.57 12.23
N PRO A 21 9.29 22.69 12.66
CA PRO A 21 9.04 21.27 12.77
C PRO A 21 8.16 20.91 13.98
N LEU A 22 7.11 20.14 13.76
CA LEU A 22 6.21 19.65 14.81
C LEU A 22 5.98 18.15 14.67
N LEU A 23 6.13 17.44 15.79
CA LEU A 23 5.72 16.06 15.97
C LEU A 23 4.42 15.99 16.79
N VAL A 24 3.36 15.47 16.18
CA VAL A 24 2.09 15.17 16.83
C VAL A 24 2.05 13.69 17.19
N LEU A 25 2.25 13.38 18.47
CA LEU A 25 2.13 12.03 19.01
C LEU A 25 0.71 11.77 19.46
N ALA A 26 0.13 10.66 19.01
CA ALA A 26 -1.29 10.48 19.15
C ALA A 26 -1.65 9.00 19.18
N GLY A 27 -2.51 8.58 20.11
CA GLY A 27 -2.97 7.19 20.22
C GLY A 27 -3.96 6.79 19.12
N PRO A 28 -4.41 5.52 19.08
CA PRO A 28 -5.42 5.07 18.13
C PRO A 28 -6.73 5.85 18.29
N GLY A 29 -7.32 6.27 17.17
CA GLY A 29 -8.63 6.94 17.19
C GLY A 29 -8.64 8.38 17.74
N SER A 30 -7.49 9.01 17.90
CA SER A 30 -7.33 10.38 18.41
C SER A 30 -7.55 11.51 17.38
N GLY A 31 -7.87 11.15 16.14
CA GLY A 31 -8.09 12.12 15.07
C GLY A 31 -6.81 12.63 14.39
N LYS A 32 -5.70 11.88 14.44
CA LYS A 32 -4.44 12.15 13.71
C LYS A 32 -4.63 12.72 12.30
N THR A 33 -5.25 11.94 11.42
CA THR A 33 -5.49 12.30 10.02
C THR A 33 -6.47 13.47 9.89
N VAL A 34 -7.40 13.65 10.85
CA VAL A 34 -8.31 14.81 10.89
C VAL A 34 -7.52 16.09 11.19
N VAL A 35 -6.62 16.06 12.17
CA VAL A 35 -5.74 17.19 12.50
C VAL A 35 -4.86 17.57 11.30
N LEU A 36 -4.22 16.59 10.66
CA LEU A 36 -3.38 16.83 9.48
C LEU A 36 -4.18 17.46 8.33
N THR A 37 -5.35 16.91 8.00
CA THR A 37 -6.16 17.41 6.88
C THR A 37 -6.77 18.79 7.16
N LEU A 38 -7.22 19.05 8.38
CA LEU A 38 -7.69 20.39 8.78
C LEU A 38 -6.56 21.41 8.76
N ARG A 39 -5.36 21.03 9.20
CA ARG A 39 -4.16 21.86 9.09
C ARG A 39 -3.88 22.25 7.64
N VAL A 40 -3.83 21.27 6.73
CA VAL A 40 -3.54 21.53 5.31
C VAL A 40 -4.59 22.47 4.72
N ALA A 41 -5.87 22.20 4.95
CA ALA A 41 -6.94 23.06 4.43
C ALA A 41 -6.84 24.49 4.99
N ARG A 42 -6.65 24.66 6.30
CA ARG A 42 -6.47 25.97 6.94
C ARG A 42 -5.33 26.77 6.32
N LEU A 43 -4.15 26.16 6.20
CA LEU A 43 -2.97 26.83 5.62
C LEU A 43 -3.21 27.33 4.20
N LEU A 44 -3.95 26.56 3.39
CA LEU A 44 -4.26 26.91 2.01
C LEU A 44 -5.33 28.00 1.91
N GLU A 45 -6.31 28.01 2.84
CA GLU A 45 -7.34 29.06 3.00
C GLU A 45 -6.72 30.40 3.44
N GLU A 46 -5.73 30.38 4.32
CA GLU A 46 -5.15 31.60 4.92
C GLU A 46 -4.20 32.38 4.01
N SER A 47 -3.56 31.73 3.03
CA SER A 47 -2.60 32.40 2.15
C SER A 47 -2.48 31.71 0.80
N GLU A 48 -2.51 32.45 -0.30
CA GLU A 48 -2.34 31.92 -1.67
C GLU A 48 -0.90 31.45 -1.97
N ASN A 49 0.08 31.93 -1.20
CA ASN A 49 1.50 31.58 -1.39
C ASN A 49 1.91 30.26 -0.73
N VAL A 50 0.99 29.62 0.00
CA VAL A 50 1.25 28.33 0.64
C VAL A 50 0.97 27.21 -0.34
N SER A 51 1.89 26.26 -0.40
CA SER A 51 1.68 24.94 -1.00
C SER A 51 2.01 23.84 0.02
N ALA A 52 1.26 22.74 -0.04
CA ALA A 52 1.35 21.65 0.92
C ALA A 52 1.60 20.30 0.25
N LEU A 53 2.57 19.54 0.74
CA LEU A 53 2.79 18.14 0.40
C LEU A 53 2.41 17.29 1.61
N ALA A 54 1.42 16.41 1.50
CA ALA A 54 1.08 15.44 2.54
C ALA A 54 1.41 14.02 2.09
N LEU A 55 2.35 13.39 2.79
CA LEU A 55 2.82 12.04 2.52
C LEU A 55 2.19 11.03 3.47
N THR A 56 1.79 9.86 2.96
CA THR A 56 1.28 8.73 3.74
C THR A 56 1.80 7.39 3.21
N PHE A 57 1.45 6.29 3.89
CA PHE A 57 1.90 4.95 3.54
C PHE A 57 1.02 4.26 2.47
N THR A 58 -0.28 4.56 2.41
CA THR A 58 -1.22 3.86 1.52
C THR A 58 -1.98 4.80 0.58
N ASN A 59 -2.29 4.33 -0.63
CA ASN A 59 -3.10 5.10 -1.58
C ASN A 59 -4.50 5.40 -1.04
N LYS A 60 -5.08 4.48 -0.26
CA LYS A 60 -6.38 4.68 0.39
C LYS A 60 -6.34 5.85 1.37
N ALA A 61 -5.33 5.92 2.24
CA ALA A 61 -5.16 7.04 3.15
C ALA A 61 -4.94 8.37 2.38
N ALA A 62 -4.18 8.34 1.28
CA ALA A 62 -3.97 9.53 0.46
C ALA A 62 -5.29 10.04 -0.16
N ALA A 63 -6.10 9.14 -0.72
CA ALA A 63 -7.41 9.44 -1.27
C ALA A 63 -8.36 10.01 -0.21
N GLU A 64 -8.44 9.38 0.97
CA GLU A 64 -9.26 9.86 2.09
C GLU A 64 -8.83 11.25 2.58
N MET A 65 -7.52 11.51 2.69
CA MET A 65 -7.01 12.83 3.07
C MET A 65 -7.37 13.89 2.03
N ARG A 66 -7.20 13.57 0.74
CA ARG A 66 -7.51 14.45 -0.38
C ARG A 66 -8.99 14.79 -0.43
N ASP A 67 -9.86 13.81 -0.21
CA ASP A 67 -11.31 14.01 -0.14
C ASP A 67 -11.71 14.97 0.97
N ARG A 68 -11.08 14.84 2.13
CA ARG A 68 -11.33 15.73 3.28
C ARG A 68 -10.89 17.15 2.97
N VAL A 69 -9.69 17.33 2.42
CA VAL A 69 -9.15 18.65 2.05
C VAL A 69 -9.99 19.29 0.94
N ASN A 70 -10.26 18.58 -0.16
CA ASN A 70 -11.04 19.12 -1.28
C ASN A 70 -12.46 19.50 -0.87
N ARG A 71 -13.11 18.67 -0.03
CA ARG A 71 -14.46 18.98 0.47
C ARG A 71 -14.46 20.23 1.34
N ARG A 72 -13.38 20.46 2.10
CA ARG A 72 -13.22 21.65 2.93
C ARG A 72 -12.98 22.90 2.10
N LEU A 73 -12.12 22.80 1.09
CA LEU A 73 -11.78 23.90 0.18
C LEU A 73 -12.87 24.18 -0.89
N GLY A 74 -13.87 23.31 -1.02
CA GLY A 74 -14.92 23.43 -2.03
C GLY A 74 -14.50 23.01 -3.45
N GLY A 75 -13.34 22.35 -3.60
CA GLY A 75 -12.82 21.94 -4.90
C GLY A 75 -11.42 21.34 -4.83
N HIS A 76 -10.90 20.91 -5.98
CA HIS A 76 -9.50 20.49 -6.12
C HIS A 76 -8.58 21.71 -6.23
N THR A 77 -7.35 21.59 -5.76
CA THR A 77 -6.31 22.62 -5.86
C THR A 77 -4.96 22.02 -6.21
N ASP A 78 -4.23 22.64 -7.13
CA ASP A 78 -2.87 22.27 -7.51
C ASP A 78 -1.83 22.64 -6.44
N ARG A 79 -2.23 23.45 -5.45
CA ARG A 79 -1.38 23.89 -4.33
C ARG A 79 -1.20 22.81 -3.26
N ALA A 80 -1.88 21.66 -3.39
CA ALA A 80 -1.81 20.57 -2.43
C ALA A 80 -1.61 19.23 -3.12
N LEU A 81 -0.50 18.55 -2.83
CA LEU A 81 -0.27 17.17 -3.25
C LEU A 81 -0.40 16.25 -2.05
N LEU A 82 -1.43 15.40 -2.05
CA LEU A 82 -1.64 14.37 -1.02
C LEU A 82 -1.47 13.00 -1.66
N CYS A 83 -0.37 12.31 -1.37
CA CYS A 83 0.00 11.06 -2.04
C CYS A 83 0.86 10.17 -1.14
N THR A 84 1.29 9.01 -1.66
CA THR A 84 2.28 8.17 -0.96
C THR A 84 3.70 8.60 -1.29
N PHE A 85 4.67 8.21 -0.47
CA PHE A 85 6.10 8.44 -0.76
C PHE A 85 6.51 7.92 -2.14
N HIS A 86 6.00 6.76 -2.57
CA HIS A 86 6.32 6.16 -3.86
C HIS A 86 5.69 6.91 -5.03
N ALA A 87 4.44 7.37 -4.87
CA ALA A 87 3.79 8.21 -5.87
C ALA A 87 4.53 9.54 -6.04
N PHE A 88 4.93 10.18 -4.93
CA PHE A 88 5.75 11.39 -4.97
C PHE A 88 7.11 11.16 -5.65
N ALA A 89 7.80 10.07 -5.30
CA ALA A 89 9.07 9.70 -5.93
C ALA A 89 8.92 9.46 -7.44
N ALA A 90 7.84 8.76 -7.85
CA ALA A 90 7.52 8.55 -9.25
C ALA A 90 7.25 9.88 -9.99
N ASP A 91 6.52 10.82 -9.38
CA ASP A 91 6.27 12.14 -9.97
C ASP A 91 7.58 12.93 -10.16
N VAL A 92 8.46 12.94 -9.14
CA VAL A 92 9.77 13.61 -9.19
C VAL A 92 10.65 12.98 -10.29
N LEU A 93 10.67 11.66 -10.39
CA LEU A 93 11.42 10.96 -11.44
C LEU A 93 10.81 11.16 -12.83
N GLY A 94 9.49 11.23 -12.94
CA GLY A 94 8.82 11.53 -14.21
C GLY A 94 9.20 12.90 -14.76
N GLN A 95 9.38 13.90 -13.88
CA GLN A 95 9.71 15.27 -14.25
C GLN A 95 11.22 15.51 -14.43
N HIS A 96 12.06 14.85 -13.62
CA HIS A 96 13.48 15.19 -13.51
C HIS A 96 14.44 13.98 -13.60
N GLY A 97 13.91 12.77 -13.81
CA GLY A 97 14.68 11.52 -13.84
C GLY A 97 15.77 11.48 -14.91
N GLY A 98 15.66 12.29 -15.97
CA GLY A 98 16.67 12.35 -17.03
C GLY A 98 18.07 12.69 -16.53
N HIS A 99 18.18 13.41 -15.40
CA HIS A 99 19.45 13.73 -14.76
C HIS A 99 20.17 12.53 -14.11
N VAL A 100 19.46 11.41 -13.93
CA VAL A 100 19.98 10.12 -13.42
C VAL A 100 19.76 8.97 -14.42
N GLY A 101 19.53 9.29 -15.69
CA GLY A 101 19.38 8.31 -16.78
C GLY A 101 17.97 7.74 -16.95
N ILE A 102 17.02 8.11 -16.10
CA ILE A 102 15.63 7.61 -16.19
C ILE A 102 14.87 8.50 -17.18
N ARG A 103 14.39 7.91 -18.27
CA ARG A 103 13.63 8.62 -19.29
C ARG A 103 12.16 8.76 -18.85
N PRO A 104 11.45 9.83 -19.27
CA PRO A 104 9.99 9.87 -19.15
C PRO A 104 9.37 8.61 -19.78
N GLY A 105 8.20 8.19 -19.30
CA GLY A 105 7.60 6.96 -19.82
C GLY A 105 8.12 5.66 -19.19
N PHE A 106 8.90 5.71 -18.11
CA PHE A 106 9.43 4.49 -17.48
C PHE A 106 8.30 3.57 -17.00
N HIS A 107 8.50 2.27 -17.17
CA HIS A 107 7.51 1.27 -16.78
C HIS A 107 7.75 0.77 -15.35
N LEU A 108 6.70 0.68 -14.54
CA LEU A 108 6.78 0.13 -13.18
C LEU A 108 6.60 -1.39 -13.20
N LEU A 109 7.62 -2.13 -12.75
CA LEU A 109 7.61 -3.58 -12.64
C LEU A 109 6.81 -3.99 -11.39
N THR A 110 5.64 -4.59 -11.61
CA THR A 110 4.75 -5.06 -10.54
C THR A 110 4.78 -6.58 -10.35
N GLN A 111 5.36 -7.33 -11.29
CA GLN A 111 5.46 -8.80 -11.23
C GLN A 111 6.88 -9.24 -10.90
N ASP A 112 7.00 -10.29 -10.09
CA ASP A 112 8.30 -10.88 -9.76
C ASP A 112 8.97 -11.45 -11.01
N GLU A 113 8.22 -12.02 -11.95
CA GLU A 113 8.76 -12.59 -13.19
C GLU A 113 9.46 -11.53 -14.06
N ASP A 114 8.86 -10.33 -14.16
CA ASP A 114 9.47 -9.21 -14.89
C ASP A 114 10.73 -8.69 -14.16
N ARG A 115 10.70 -8.65 -12.83
CA ARG A 115 11.87 -8.27 -12.00
C ARG A 115 12.99 -9.30 -12.07
N ILE A 116 12.65 -10.59 -12.12
CA ILE A 116 13.60 -11.70 -12.29
C ILE A 116 14.29 -11.57 -13.65
N ALA A 117 13.56 -11.22 -14.72
CA ALA A 117 14.19 -11.01 -16.03
C ALA A 117 15.28 -9.91 -15.98
N ILE A 118 15.00 -8.77 -15.32
CA ILE A 118 16.01 -7.72 -15.10
C ILE A 118 17.17 -8.22 -14.22
N LEU A 119 16.86 -9.01 -13.19
CA LEU A 119 17.87 -9.58 -12.31
C LEU A 119 18.82 -10.53 -13.07
N GLU A 120 18.30 -11.36 -13.98
CA GLU A 120 19.12 -12.28 -14.78
C GLU A 120 20.06 -11.53 -15.74
N ASP A 121 19.61 -10.41 -16.30
CA ASP A 121 20.49 -9.55 -17.10
C ASP A 121 21.61 -8.95 -16.22
N ALA A 122 21.29 -8.48 -15.01
CA ALA A 122 22.29 -8.00 -14.05
C ALA A 122 23.27 -9.09 -13.57
N VAL A 123 22.80 -10.33 -13.42
CA VAL A 123 23.64 -11.49 -13.05
C VAL A 123 24.61 -11.87 -14.16
N ARG A 124 24.19 -11.77 -15.44
CA ARG A 124 25.04 -12.07 -16.59
C ARG A 124 26.29 -11.19 -16.63
N ASP A 125 26.15 -9.95 -16.17
CA ASP A 125 27.22 -8.95 -16.17
C ASP A 125 28.05 -8.96 -14.87
N LEU A 126 27.89 -9.98 -14.00
CA LEU A 126 28.67 -10.10 -12.78
C LEU A 126 30.11 -10.59 -13.04
N PRO A 127 31.15 -9.94 -12.45
CA PRO A 127 32.55 -10.32 -12.65
C PRO A 127 32.92 -11.75 -12.20
N HIS A 128 32.20 -12.30 -11.22
CA HIS A 128 32.48 -13.61 -10.63
C HIS A 128 31.42 -14.67 -10.95
N GLY A 129 30.49 -14.34 -11.87
CA GLY A 129 29.38 -15.21 -12.25
C GLY A 129 28.39 -15.46 -11.11
N ASP A 130 27.55 -16.48 -11.30
CA ASP A 130 26.34 -16.72 -10.50
C ASP A 130 26.49 -17.74 -9.37
N ALA A 131 27.62 -18.46 -9.31
CA ALA A 131 27.76 -19.64 -8.44
C ALA A 131 27.58 -19.37 -6.93
N ALA A 132 27.81 -18.13 -6.48
CA ALA A 132 27.69 -17.72 -5.09
C ALA A 132 26.31 -17.12 -4.74
N LEU A 133 25.42 -16.93 -5.72
CA LEU A 133 24.09 -16.39 -5.49
C LEU A 133 23.12 -17.50 -5.06
N PRO A 134 22.07 -17.15 -4.29
CA PRO A 134 20.95 -18.05 -4.07
C PRO A 134 20.33 -18.52 -5.39
N ALA A 135 20.08 -19.83 -5.50
CA ALA A 135 19.43 -20.42 -6.67
C ALA A 135 17.99 -19.91 -6.86
N ASP A 136 17.28 -19.65 -5.77
CA ASP A 136 15.96 -19.02 -5.82
C ASP A 136 16.10 -17.50 -5.92
N ARG A 137 15.83 -16.97 -7.12
CA ARG A 137 15.88 -15.54 -7.43
C ARG A 137 14.89 -14.71 -6.64
N LYS A 138 13.78 -15.29 -6.16
CA LYS A 138 12.84 -14.55 -5.31
C LYS A 138 13.49 -14.14 -4.00
N ASN A 139 14.38 -14.97 -3.44
CA ASN A 139 15.14 -14.62 -2.24
C ASN A 139 16.14 -13.48 -2.50
N VAL A 140 16.70 -13.41 -3.71
CA VAL A 140 17.59 -12.31 -4.12
C VAL A 140 16.80 -11.01 -4.28
N LEU A 141 15.63 -11.05 -4.91
CA LEU A 141 14.75 -9.87 -5.01
C LEU A 141 14.30 -9.37 -3.62
N GLN A 142 13.94 -10.26 -2.70
CA GLN A 142 13.61 -9.88 -1.32
C GLN A 142 14.80 -9.21 -0.59
N LEU A 143 16.03 -9.66 -0.87
CA LEU A 143 17.22 -8.99 -0.36
C LEU A 143 17.39 -7.59 -0.97
N ILE A 144 17.21 -7.45 -2.28
CA ILE A 144 17.26 -6.16 -2.99
C ILE A 144 16.20 -5.20 -2.44
N ASP A 145 14.97 -5.66 -2.22
CA ASP A 145 13.90 -4.86 -1.61
C ASP A 145 14.30 -4.32 -0.23
N ARG A 146 14.93 -5.17 0.59
CA ARG A 146 15.47 -4.75 1.89
C ARG A 146 16.59 -3.71 1.73
N LEU A 147 17.49 -3.89 0.76
CA LEU A 147 18.58 -2.93 0.50
C LEU A 147 18.05 -1.57 0.06
N PHE A 148 17.02 -1.55 -0.81
CA PHE A 148 16.34 -0.32 -1.18
C PHE A 148 15.69 0.36 0.03
N ALA A 149 14.95 -0.39 0.85
CA ALA A 149 14.31 0.15 2.06
C ALA A 149 15.32 0.76 3.06
N GLU A 150 16.53 0.21 3.12
CA GLU A 150 17.64 0.65 3.97
C GLU A 150 18.54 1.72 3.33
N SER A 151 18.17 2.24 2.15
CA SER A 151 18.97 3.24 1.40
C SER A 151 20.40 2.79 1.09
N TYR A 152 20.59 1.50 0.85
CA TYR A 152 21.87 1.01 0.36
C TYR A 152 22.19 1.61 -1.02
N VAL A 153 23.44 2.01 -1.22
CA VAL A 153 23.90 2.69 -2.44
C VAL A 153 24.76 1.80 -3.34
N GLY A 154 24.93 0.53 -3.00
CA GLY A 154 25.75 -0.40 -3.80
C GLY A 154 27.25 -0.31 -3.50
N GLU A 155 27.65 0.31 -2.40
CA GLU A 155 29.07 0.46 -2.03
C GLU A 155 29.34 -0.07 -0.62
N GLY A 156 30.43 -0.79 -0.47
CA GLY A 156 30.90 -1.27 0.83
C GLY A 156 29.92 -2.23 1.54
N PRO A 157 30.14 -2.47 2.84
CA PRO A 157 29.27 -3.33 3.64
C PRO A 157 27.90 -2.67 3.88
N SER A 158 26.83 -3.44 3.73
CA SER A 158 25.48 -3.03 4.13
C SER A 158 25.31 -3.14 5.64
N ALA A 159 24.91 -2.03 6.29
CA ALA A 159 24.65 -1.99 7.72
C ALA A 159 23.44 -2.86 8.17
N SER A 160 22.61 -3.29 7.22
CA SER A 160 21.43 -4.13 7.50
C SER A 160 21.73 -5.62 7.51
N LEU A 161 22.95 -6.03 7.15
CA LEU A 161 23.37 -7.43 7.10
C LEU A 161 24.46 -7.70 8.13
N ALA A 162 24.39 -8.87 8.78
CA ALA A 162 25.43 -9.33 9.70
C ALA A 162 26.78 -9.53 8.98
N SER A 163 26.73 -10.03 7.74
CA SER A 163 27.86 -10.09 6.83
C SER A 163 27.35 -9.80 5.43
N THR A 164 28.00 -8.86 4.74
CA THR A 164 27.67 -8.52 3.35
C THR A 164 28.42 -9.45 2.42
N PRO A 165 27.72 -10.27 1.60
CA PRO A 165 28.38 -11.09 0.60
C PRO A 165 29.18 -10.24 -0.38
N GLN A 166 30.35 -10.74 -0.80
CA GLN A 166 31.25 -10.00 -1.72
C GLN A 166 30.59 -9.65 -3.07
N TRP A 167 29.65 -10.48 -3.53
CA TRP A 167 28.91 -10.25 -4.78
C TRP A 167 27.83 -9.17 -4.66
N LEU A 168 27.40 -8.82 -3.44
CA LEU A 168 26.21 -8.00 -3.24
C LEU A 168 26.35 -6.55 -3.74
N PRO A 169 27.46 -5.83 -3.48
CA PRO A 169 27.62 -4.47 -4.00
C PRO A 169 27.53 -4.42 -5.53
N SER A 170 28.31 -5.29 -6.20
CA SER A 170 28.33 -5.37 -7.67
C SER A 170 26.97 -5.78 -8.23
N LEU A 171 26.29 -6.79 -7.66
CA LEU A 171 24.96 -7.19 -8.13
C LEU A 171 23.95 -6.04 -7.98
N PHE A 172 23.96 -5.34 -6.85
CA PHE A 172 23.03 -4.24 -6.61
C PHE A 172 23.25 -3.10 -7.62
N GLN A 173 24.51 -2.76 -7.90
CA GLN A 173 24.86 -1.77 -8.92
C GLN A 173 24.41 -2.21 -10.33
N GLN A 174 24.69 -3.47 -10.72
CA GLN A 174 24.27 -4.00 -12.01
C GLN A 174 22.73 -4.07 -12.14
N TYR A 175 22.02 -4.44 -11.07
CA TYR A 175 20.56 -4.43 -11.06
C TYR A 175 19.99 -3.03 -11.25
N CYS A 176 20.55 -2.04 -10.54
CA CYS A 176 20.16 -0.64 -10.73
C CYS A 176 20.49 -0.13 -12.15
N GLY A 177 21.63 -0.53 -12.72
CA GLY A 177 22.00 -0.23 -14.11
C GLY A 177 21.00 -0.81 -15.11
N ALA A 178 20.71 -2.11 -14.99
CA ALA A 178 19.76 -2.82 -15.86
C ALA A 178 18.34 -2.22 -15.81
N LEU A 179 17.88 -1.77 -14.63
CA LEU A 179 16.62 -1.02 -14.49
C LEU A 179 16.63 0.27 -15.32
N VAL A 180 17.69 1.08 -15.19
CA VAL A 180 17.84 2.35 -15.92
C VAL A 180 17.93 2.11 -17.44
N ASP A 181 18.75 1.15 -17.87
CA ASP A 181 18.96 0.83 -19.29
C ASP A 181 17.67 0.37 -19.96
N ALA A 182 16.90 -0.48 -19.26
CA ALA A 182 15.59 -0.94 -19.72
C ALA A 182 14.49 0.14 -19.62
N ASN A 183 14.77 1.29 -19.00
CA ASN A 183 13.78 2.30 -18.62
C ASN A 183 12.61 1.71 -17.81
N ARG A 184 12.93 0.81 -16.88
CA ARG A 184 11.97 0.15 -15.99
C ARG A 184 12.40 0.34 -14.56
N LEU A 185 11.46 0.59 -13.68
CA LEU A 185 11.71 0.73 -12.25
C LEU A 185 10.86 -0.31 -11.52
N ASP A 186 11.35 -0.84 -10.41
CA ASP A 186 10.52 -1.55 -9.44
C ASP A 186 10.13 -0.62 -8.27
N PHE A 187 9.28 -1.11 -7.38
CA PHE A 187 8.74 -0.30 -6.29
C PHE A 187 9.83 0.29 -5.38
N GLY A 188 10.82 -0.50 -4.96
CA GLY A 188 11.91 -0.03 -4.10
C GLY A 188 12.83 0.96 -4.81
N SER A 189 13.08 0.74 -6.10
CA SER A 189 13.97 1.59 -6.89
C SER A 189 13.44 3.02 -7.08
N LEU A 190 12.12 3.25 -7.01
CA LEU A 190 11.54 4.60 -7.06
C LEU A 190 12.16 5.51 -5.99
N LEU A 191 12.19 5.05 -4.74
CA LEU A 191 12.78 5.81 -3.64
C LEU A 191 14.30 5.91 -3.80
N HIS A 192 14.96 4.85 -4.22
CA HIS A 192 16.40 4.84 -4.44
C HIS A 192 16.83 5.92 -5.45
N PHE A 193 16.21 5.92 -6.63
CA PHE A 193 16.56 6.87 -7.68
C PHE A 193 16.08 8.30 -7.38
N ALA A 194 14.94 8.49 -6.71
CA ALA A 194 14.53 9.81 -6.26
C ALA A 194 15.53 10.39 -5.23
N ASN A 195 15.96 9.57 -4.26
CA ASN A 195 16.99 9.95 -3.30
C ASN A 195 18.31 10.28 -3.99
N ARG A 196 18.74 9.43 -4.94
CA ARG A 196 19.94 9.65 -5.73
C ARG A 196 19.87 10.98 -6.51
N LEU A 197 18.76 11.21 -7.21
CA LEU A 197 18.53 12.43 -7.99
C LEU A 197 18.62 13.68 -7.11
N LEU A 198 17.88 13.73 -6.00
CA LEU A 198 17.85 14.93 -5.15
C LEU A 198 19.17 15.16 -4.40
N ARG A 199 19.91 14.09 -4.08
CA ARG A 199 21.25 14.17 -3.48
C ARG A 199 22.30 14.65 -4.49
N GLU A 200 22.32 14.10 -5.69
CA GLU A 200 23.32 14.41 -6.72
C GLU A 200 23.03 15.69 -7.50
N LYS A 201 21.77 16.13 -7.54
CA LYS A 201 21.32 17.34 -8.26
C LYS A 201 20.66 18.35 -7.31
N PRO A 202 21.45 19.14 -6.55
CA PRO A 202 20.93 20.10 -5.58
C PRO A 202 19.96 21.15 -6.17
N ALA A 203 20.13 21.49 -7.46
CA ALA A 203 19.22 22.39 -8.17
C ALA A 203 17.80 21.81 -8.29
N VAL A 204 17.69 20.51 -8.60
CA VAL A 204 16.39 19.81 -8.65
C VAL A 204 15.77 19.76 -7.25
N ALA A 205 16.57 19.41 -6.23
CA ALA A 205 16.10 19.44 -4.84
C ALA A 205 15.58 20.83 -4.43
N ARG A 206 16.24 21.91 -4.85
CA ARG A 206 15.76 23.28 -4.61
C ARG A 206 14.41 23.54 -5.28
N VAL A 207 14.21 23.12 -6.54
CA VAL A 207 12.94 23.30 -7.24
C VAL A 207 11.82 22.54 -6.53
N VAL A 208 12.05 21.28 -6.15
CA VAL A 208 11.08 20.48 -5.40
C VAL A 208 10.69 21.14 -4.07
N ARG A 209 11.68 21.68 -3.34
CA ARG A 209 11.45 22.41 -2.08
C ARG A 209 10.65 23.71 -2.25
N LEU A 210 10.90 24.44 -3.33
CA LEU A 210 10.14 25.65 -3.65
C LEU A 210 8.70 25.32 -4.05
N GLY A 211 8.47 24.14 -4.64
CA GLY A 211 7.14 23.66 -4.99
C GLY A 211 6.26 23.36 -3.78
N TRP A 212 6.85 22.97 -2.64
CA TRP A 212 6.13 22.52 -1.44
C TRP A 212 6.64 23.22 -0.17
N THR A 213 6.00 24.33 0.19
CA THR A 213 6.40 25.15 1.36
C THR A 213 6.14 24.46 2.71
N HIS A 214 5.10 23.62 2.79
CA HIS A 214 4.70 22.90 3.99
C HIS A 214 4.64 21.40 3.70
N ILE A 215 5.36 20.61 4.50
CA ILE A 215 5.43 19.16 4.31
C ILE A 215 4.80 18.49 5.52
N CYS A 216 3.79 17.67 5.27
CA CYS A 216 3.06 16.89 6.27
C CYS A 216 3.34 15.40 6.05
N VAL A 217 3.51 14.63 7.13
CA VAL A 217 3.68 13.17 7.06
C VAL A 217 2.71 12.50 8.03
N ASP A 218 1.84 11.64 7.50
CA ASP A 218 0.97 10.76 8.30
C ASP A 218 1.63 9.39 8.49
N GLU A 219 1.23 8.68 9.55
CA GLU A 219 1.72 7.33 9.89
C GLU A 219 3.26 7.22 9.92
N PHE A 220 3.94 8.26 10.42
CA PHE A 220 5.42 8.34 10.37
C PHE A 220 6.15 7.17 11.03
N GLN A 221 5.50 6.51 11.98
CA GLN A 221 6.06 5.35 12.65
C GLN A 221 6.32 4.15 11.72
N ASP A 222 5.71 4.13 10.52
CA ASP A 222 5.91 3.10 9.49
C ASP A 222 7.00 3.46 8.48
N THR A 223 7.62 4.62 8.62
CA THR A 223 8.63 5.12 7.69
C THR A 223 9.90 4.25 7.75
N ASN A 224 10.35 3.74 6.60
CA ASN A 224 11.64 3.08 6.48
C ASN A 224 12.78 4.09 6.27
N ARG A 225 14.03 3.62 6.16
CA ARG A 225 15.18 4.53 6.00
C ARG A 225 15.10 5.33 4.70
N ALA A 226 14.73 4.72 3.57
CA ALA A 226 14.65 5.39 2.28
C ALA A 226 13.60 6.50 2.20
N GLN A 227 12.43 6.30 2.82
CA GLN A 227 11.41 7.33 2.94
C GLN A 227 11.88 8.48 3.83
N TYR A 228 12.59 8.17 4.93
CA TYR A 228 13.16 9.18 5.81
C TYR A 228 14.28 9.98 5.15
N ASP A 229 15.16 9.33 4.38
CA ASP A 229 16.21 10.02 3.63
C ASP A 229 15.60 10.92 2.54
N LEU A 230 14.51 10.49 1.89
CA LEU A 230 13.76 11.34 0.95
C LEU A 230 13.21 12.58 1.65
N LEU A 231 12.59 12.39 2.83
CA LEU A 231 12.06 13.49 3.65
C LEU A 231 13.14 14.52 3.98
N ARG A 232 14.35 14.08 4.37
CA ARG A 232 15.48 14.98 4.68
C ARG A 232 15.97 15.77 3.47
N LEU A 233 15.86 15.23 2.26
CA LEU A 233 16.26 15.92 1.04
C LEU A 233 15.26 17.04 0.67
N ILE A 234 13.96 16.80 0.90
CA ILE A 234 12.89 17.77 0.62
C ILE A 234 12.56 18.70 1.79
N ALA A 235 12.99 18.40 3.01
CA ALA A 235 12.83 19.25 4.18
C ALA A 235 14.15 19.27 5.00
N PRO A 236 15.24 19.90 4.54
CA PRO A 236 16.52 19.81 5.24
C PRO A 236 16.56 20.66 6.52
N GLY A 237 16.43 20.01 7.67
CA GLY A 237 16.70 20.60 8.98
C GLY A 237 15.59 21.51 9.53
N ARG A 238 15.89 22.16 10.66
CA ARG A 238 14.90 22.83 11.53
C ARG A 238 14.18 24.07 10.97
N HIS A 239 14.61 24.58 9.83
CA HIS A 239 14.01 25.80 9.23
C HIS A 239 12.87 25.48 8.26
N HIS A 240 12.58 24.20 8.02
CA HIS A 240 11.50 23.77 7.15
C HIS A 240 10.22 23.49 7.94
N ASN A 241 9.08 23.78 7.32
CA ASN A 241 7.76 23.56 7.90
C ASN A 241 7.38 22.07 7.75
N LEU A 242 7.94 21.24 8.63
CA LEU A 242 7.70 19.80 8.68
C LEU A 242 6.70 19.46 9.79
N PHE A 243 5.54 18.91 9.42
CA PHE A 243 4.50 18.49 10.36
C PHE A 243 4.31 16.97 10.30
N VAL A 244 4.69 16.28 11.37
CA VAL A 244 4.69 14.81 11.42
C VAL A 244 3.61 14.36 12.38
N VAL A 245 2.78 13.41 11.97
CA VAL A 245 1.81 12.74 12.83
C VAL A 245 2.17 11.27 12.96
N ALA A 246 2.17 10.76 14.19
CA ALA A 246 2.63 9.41 14.47
C ALA A 246 2.00 8.76 15.70
N ASP A 247 2.11 7.44 15.76
CA ASP A 247 1.69 6.60 16.89
C ASP A 247 2.77 5.54 17.16
N ASP A 248 3.57 5.76 18.19
CA ASP A 248 4.72 4.91 18.54
C ASP A 248 4.31 3.50 18.97
N ASP A 249 3.10 3.34 19.50
CA ASP A 249 2.53 2.04 19.86
C ASP A 249 1.97 1.27 18.65
N GLN A 250 1.93 1.88 17.45
CA GLN A 250 1.50 1.23 16.20
C GLN A 250 2.62 0.90 15.21
N ILE A 251 3.89 0.81 15.65
CA ILE A 251 5.00 0.34 14.80
C ILE A 251 4.91 -1.18 14.60
N ILE A 252 4.37 -1.63 13.46
CA ILE A 252 4.13 -3.06 13.15
C ILE A 252 4.67 -3.54 11.79
N TYR A 253 5.45 -2.69 11.09
CA TYR A 253 6.08 -3.03 9.81
C TYR A 253 7.62 -3.08 9.91
N GLN A 254 8.18 -3.56 11.04
CA GLN A 254 9.65 -3.57 11.19
C GLN A 254 10.33 -4.52 10.21
N TRP A 255 9.63 -5.59 9.82
CA TRP A 255 10.04 -6.49 8.74
C TRP A 255 10.19 -5.78 7.37
N ASN A 256 9.52 -4.63 7.18
CA ASN A 256 9.60 -3.77 5.99
C ASN A 256 10.49 -2.53 6.21
N GLY A 257 11.32 -2.52 7.26
CA GLY A 257 12.28 -1.46 7.55
C GLY A 257 11.76 -0.32 8.44
N ALA A 258 10.51 -0.36 8.92
CA ALA A 258 10.04 0.60 9.90
C ALA A 258 10.84 0.47 11.21
N SER A 259 11.22 1.58 11.84
CA SER A 259 12.08 1.54 13.02
C SER A 259 11.74 2.61 14.04
N PRO A 260 11.66 2.28 15.35
CA PRO A 260 11.57 3.27 16.42
C PRO A 260 12.70 4.32 16.37
N LYS A 261 13.88 3.94 15.86
CA LYS A 261 15.03 4.84 15.68
C LYS A 261 14.70 6.06 14.80
N ARG A 262 13.70 5.97 13.91
CA ARG A 262 13.29 7.10 13.06
C ARG A 262 12.79 8.28 13.89
N PHE A 263 12.18 8.04 15.05
CA PHE A 263 11.77 9.11 15.97
C PHE A 263 12.97 9.81 16.60
N ASP A 264 14.00 9.05 16.96
CA ASP A 264 15.22 9.62 17.54
C ASP A 264 15.97 10.44 16.49
N ASP A 265 16.08 9.91 15.28
CA ASP A 265 16.67 10.63 14.15
C ASP A 265 15.86 11.90 13.81
N LEU A 266 14.52 11.85 13.83
CA LEU A 266 13.66 13.02 13.61
C LEU A 266 13.92 14.11 14.65
N ARG A 267 14.02 13.74 15.93
CA ARG A 267 14.34 14.70 17.00
C ARG A 267 15.71 15.31 16.82
N LEU A 268 16.70 14.51 16.47
CA LEU A 268 18.08 14.96 16.27
C LEU A 268 18.22 15.88 15.05
N ASP A 269 17.60 15.52 13.93
CA ASP A 269 17.73 16.25 12.66
C ASP A 269 16.92 17.56 12.64
N TYR A 270 15.81 17.64 13.39
CA TYR A 270 14.85 18.75 13.28
C TYR A 270 14.57 19.51 14.58
N GLU A 271 15.02 19.03 15.74
CA GLU A 271 14.71 19.64 17.04
C GLU A 271 13.18 19.82 17.24
N VAL A 272 12.38 18.83 16.82
CA VAL A 272 10.92 18.95 16.74
C VAL A 272 10.25 19.33 18.06
N ASP A 273 9.34 20.31 17.99
CA ASP A 273 8.34 20.49 19.04
C ASP A 273 7.42 19.28 19.10
N THR A 274 6.85 18.99 20.27
CA THR A 274 5.94 17.84 20.42
C THR A 274 4.60 18.27 21.02
N ILE A 275 3.52 18.01 20.28
CA ILE A 275 2.14 18.09 20.78
C ILE A 275 1.60 16.68 20.89
N GLN A 276 0.78 16.44 21.92
CA GLN A 276 0.24 15.11 22.16
C GLN A 276 -1.29 15.11 22.16
N LEU A 277 -1.87 14.11 21.51
CA LEU A 277 -3.31 13.88 21.42
C LEU A 277 -3.67 12.62 22.24
N PRO A 278 -3.90 12.76 23.56
CA PRO A 278 -4.08 11.60 24.43
C PRO A 278 -5.48 10.98 24.32
N GLU A 279 -6.48 11.73 23.87
CA GLU A 279 -7.88 11.31 23.82
C GLU A 279 -8.16 10.40 22.61
N SER A 280 -8.84 9.27 22.84
CA SER A 280 -9.39 8.42 21.78
C SER A 280 -10.89 8.64 21.62
N TYR A 281 -11.37 8.75 20.38
CA TYR A 281 -12.79 8.90 20.04
C TYR A 281 -13.38 7.66 19.36
N ARG A 282 -12.58 6.59 19.22
CA ARG A 282 -12.96 5.40 18.45
C ARG A 282 -13.46 4.26 19.33
N CYS A 283 -12.71 3.92 20.38
CA CYS A 283 -12.90 2.67 21.11
C CYS A 283 -13.67 2.90 22.42
N PRO A 284 -14.51 1.93 22.83
CA PRO A 284 -15.13 1.93 24.15
C PRO A 284 -14.08 1.92 25.27
N PRO A 285 -14.38 2.47 26.47
CA PRO A 285 -13.42 2.58 27.56
C PRO A 285 -12.82 1.25 28.00
N GLU A 286 -13.60 0.17 27.96
CA GLU A 286 -13.15 -1.17 28.33
C GLU A 286 -12.00 -1.63 27.42
N ILE A 287 -12.16 -1.52 26.09
CA ILE A 287 -11.12 -1.86 25.11
C ILE A 287 -9.87 -1.00 25.30
N VAL A 288 -10.02 0.31 25.54
CA VAL A 288 -8.88 1.21 25.78
C VAL A 288 -8.10 0.81 27.04
N ARG A 289 -8.77 0.38 28.12
CA ARG A 289 -8.09 -0.12 29.33
C ARG A 289 -7.28 -1.37 29.04
N HIS A 290 -7.85 -2.36 28.34
CA HIS A 290 -7.12 -3.58 27.98
C HIS A 290 -5.93 -3.27 27.06
N ALA A 291 -6.10 -2.36 26.10
CA ALA A 291 -5.04 -1.91 25.21
C ALA A 291 -3.89 -1.22 25.95
N ASN A 292 -4.20 -0.31 26.89
CA ASN A 292 -3.19 0.36 27.71
C ASN A 292 -2.43 -0.61 28.63
N ARG A 293 -3.12 -1.59 29.22
CA ARG A 293 -2.47 -2.62 30.05
C ARG A 293 -1.51 -3.46 29.22
N LEU A 294 -2.01 -3.99 28.10
CA LEU A 294 -1.22 -4.77 27.15
C LEU A 294 0.04 -4.00 26.76
N ILE A 295 -0.12 -2.82 26.18
CA ILE A 295 1.02 -2.09 25.64
C ILE A 295 2.01 -1.71 26.74
N GLY A 296 1.55 -1.48 27.96
CA GLY A 296 2.38 -1.21 29.15
C GLY A 296 3.49 -2.24 29.39
N HIS A 297 3.36 -3.48 28.91
CA HIS A 297 4.39 -4.52 29.01
C HIS A 297 5.58 -4.36 28.04
N ASN A 298 5.50 -3.45 27.06
CA ASN A 298 6.68 -3.11 26.24
C ASN A 298 7.66 -2.25 27.06
N THR A 299 8.92 -2.66 27.08
CA THR A 299 10.00 -2.09 27.93
C THR A 299 11.02 -1.26 27.15
N ARG A 300 11.18 -1.51 25.85
CA ARG A 300 12.02 -0.68 24.96
C ARG A 300 11.23 0.51 24.48
N LEU A 301 11.18 1.50 25.35
CA LEU A 301 10.36 2.70 25.19
C LEU A 301 11.02 3.70 24.24
N ILE A 302 10.20 4.34 23.40
CA ILE A 302 10.53 5.68 22.92
C ILE A 302 10.39 6.61 24.12
N ALA A 303 11.36 7.48 24.38
CA ALA A 303 11.50 8.27 25.61
C ALA A 303 10.30 9.16 26.00
N THR A 304 9.27 9.26 25.15
CA THR A 304 8.11 10.14 25.28
C THR A 304 6.78 9.42 25.48
N ARG A 305 6.79 8.17 25.97
CA ARG A 305 5.59 7.34 26.12
C ARG A 305 4.44 8.10 26.80
N LYS A 306 3.23 7.97 26.27
CA LYS A 306 2.01 8.32 26.99
C LYS A 306 0.94 7.23 26.93
N THR A 307 0.24 7.11 28.04
CA THR A 307 -1.01 6.34 28.15
C THR A 307 -2.10 7.03 27.35
N VAL A 308 -2.78 6.29 26.47
CA VAL A 308 -4.00 6.78 25.81
C VAL A 308 -5.01 7.07 26.92
N SER A 309 -5.39 8.33 27.07
CA SER A 309 -6.29 8.77 28.15
C SER A 309 -7.72 8.86 27.60
N LEU A 310 -8.68 8.46 28.43
CA LEU A 310 -10.09 8.48 28.05
C LEU A 310 -10.62 9.92 28.01
N ARG A 311 -11.64 10.16 27.16
CA ARG A 311 -12.71 11.10 27.51
C ARG A 311 -13.74 10.34 28.35
N GLU A 312 -14.32 10.98 29.35
CA GLU A 312 -15.36 10.36 30.18
C GLU A 312 -16.48 9.77 29.31
N PRO A 313 -16.89 8.50 29.52
CA PRO A 313 -17.94 7.89 28.72
C PRO A 313 -19.31 8.53 28.97
N GLN A 314 -20.09 8.72 27.90
CA GLN A 314 -21.50 9.12 27.99
C GLN A 314 -22.49 7.94 28.22
N ALA A 315 -22.02 6.70 28.37
CA ALA A 315 -22.88 5.56 28.70
C ALA A 315 -22.11 4.38 29.34
N PRO A 316 -22.76 3.55 30.18
CA PRO A 316 -22.16 2.34 30.73
C PRO A 316 -22.15 1.23 29.67
N TYR A 317 -20.98 0.94 29.11
CA TYR A 317 -20.77 -0.25 28.30
C TYR A 317 -20.16 -1.34 29.20
N ALA A 318 -20.97 -2.29 29.66
CA ALA A 318 -20.51 -3.50 30.35
C ALA A 318 -20.61 -4.70 29.39
N GLY A 319 -19.58 -5.56 29.36
CA GLY A 319 -19.54 -6.74 28.48
C GLY A 319 -19.12 -6.44 27.03
N VAL A 320 -18.33 -5.38 26.82
CA VAL A 320 -17.81 -5.02 25.49
C VAL A 320 -16.74 -6.00 25.01
N VAL A 321 -15.95 -6.51 25.94
CA VAL A 321 -14.88 -7.48 25.67
C VAL A 321 -15.33 -8.86 26.14
N ARG A 322 -15.31 -9.84 25.22
CA ARG A 322 -15.59 -11.25 25.51
C ARG A 322 -14.37 -12.10 25.20
N HIS A 323 -14.21 -13.19 25.93
CA HIS A 323 -13.20 -14.20 25.65
C HIS A 323 -13.83 -15.58 25.65
N GLU A 324 -13.60 -16.33 24.57
CA GLU A 324 -14.24 -17.61 24.32
C GLU A 324 -13.20 -18.68 23.99
N VAL A 325 -13.44 -19.89 24.50
CA VAL A 325 -12.52 -21.02 24.35
C VAL A 325 -13.25 -22.18 23.70
N VAL A 326 -12.75 -22.60 22.54
CA VAL A 326 -13.22 -23.79 21.81
C VAL A 326 -12.18 -24.92 21.91
N HIS A 327 -12.54 -26.12 21.45
CA HIS A 327 -11.62 -27.25 21.50
C HIS A 327 -10.63 -27.23 20.32
N TYR A 328 -11.16 -27.11 19.10
CA TYR A 328 -10.37 -27.16 17.86
C TYR A 328 -10.43 -25.85 17.08
N GLN A 329 -9.38 -25.53 16.32
CA GLN A 329 -9.27 -24.27 15.58
C GLN A 329 -10.43 -23.98 14.60
N ASN A 330 -11.02 -25.00 13.96
CA ASN A 330 -12.15 -24.81 13.03
C ASN A 330 -13.41 -24.32 13.76
N GLN A 331 -13.56 -24.68 15.04
CA GLN A 331 -14.70 -24.29 15.86
C GLN A 331 -14.67 -22.80 16.22
N GLU A 332 -13.54 -22.11 16.09
CA GLU A 332 -13.49 -20.65 16.28
C GLU A 332 -14.37 -19.95 15.23
N ALA A 333 -14.26 -20.37 13.96
CA ALA A 333 -15.04 -19.79 12.87
C ALA A 333 -16.55 -20.10 13.01
N GLU A 334 -16.87 -21.34 13.37
CA GLU A 334 -18.24 -21.76 13.68
C GLU A 334 -18.83 -20.95 14.83
N PHE A 335 -18.04 -20.72 15.88
CA PHE A 335 -18.44 -19.85 16.98
C PHE A 335 -18.69 -18.41 16.51
N VAL A 336 -17.81 -17.83 15.70
CA VAL A 336 -17.97 -16.46 15.20
C VAL A 336 -19.27 -16.32 14.40
N GLY A 337 -19.55 -17.22 13.45
CA GLY A 337 -20.77 -17.17 12.65
C GLY A 337 -22.03 -17.26 13.52
N ARG A 338 -22.06 -18.24 14.44
CA ARG A 338 -23.15 -18.38 15.41
C ARG A 338 -23.31 -17.13 16.29
N ASP A 339 -22.23 -16.57 16.83
CA ASP A 339 -22.27 -15.38 17.69
C ASP A 339 -22.83 -14.16 16.95
N ILE A 340 -22.44 -13.97 15.67
CA ILE A 340 -22.99 -12.92 14.80
C ILE A 340 -24.51 -13.10 14.64
N GLN A 341 -24.96 -14.33 14.40
CA GLN A 341 -26.38 -14.64 14.22
C GLN A 341 -27.18 -14.46 15.52
N GLU A 342 -26.71 -15.04 16.63
CA GLU A 342 -27.38 -14.99 17.94
C GLU A 342 -27.51 -13.56 18.47
N ARG A 343 -26.51 -12.72 18.21
CA ARG A 343 -26.51 -11.31 18.62
C ARG A 343 -27.20 -10.38 17.60
N GLY A 344 -27.61 -10.90 16.44
CA GLY A 344 -28.21 -10.12 15.37
C GLY A 344 -27.30 -9.02 14.83
N LEU A 345 -25.98 -9.25 14.78
CA LEU A 345 -25.02 -8.28 14.25
C LEU A 345 -25.10 -8.23 12.72
N VAL A 346 -24.84 -7.05 12.15
CA VAL A 346 -24.73 -6.90 10.70
C VAL A 346 -23.41 -7.51 10.23
N PRO A 347 -23.41 -8.55 9.36
CA PRO A 347 -22.18 -9.25 8.97
C PRO A 347 -21.12 -8.34 8.31
N GLY A 348 -21.55 -7.40 7.46
CA GLY A 348 -20.66 -6.42 6.82
C GLY A 348 -20.00 -5.41 7.77
N GLU A 349 -20.51 -5.28 9.00
CA GLU A 349 -19.91 -4.44 10.05
C GLU A 349 -18.96 -5.23 10.98
N CYS A 350 -18.88 -6.55 10.76
CA CYS A 350 -18.00 -7.47 11.49
C CYS A 350 -16.68 -7.71 10.73
N ALA A 351 -15.59 -7.85 11.49
CA ALA A 351 -14.32 -8.32 10.96
C ALA A 351 -13.73 -9.44 11.80
N VAL A 352 -13.16 -10.43 11.12
CA VAL A 352 -12.36 -11.52 11.72
C VAL A 352 -10.89 -11.25 11.46
N LEU A 353 -10.15 -11.04 12.55
CA LEU A 353 -8.73 -10.73 12.54
C LEU A 353 -7.92 -11.94 12.97
N GLY A 354 -6.94 -12.34 12.16
CA GLY A 354 -6.00 -13.41 12.48
C GLY A 354 -4.54 -12.99 12.32
N ARG A 355 -3.63 -13.67 13.02
CA ARG A 355 -2.18 -13.35 12.93
C ARG A 355 -1.57 -13.73 11.58
N THR A 356 -2.05 -14.80 10.94
CA THR A 356 -1.49 -15.35 9.69
C THR A 356 -2.56 -15.46 8.60
N ASN A 357 -2.15 -15.40 7.33
CA ASN A 357 -3.08 -15.61 6.20
C ASN A 357 -3.75 -16.98 6.27
N ARG A 358 -3.03 -18.02 6.70
CA ARG A 358 -3.59 -19.37 6.85
C ARG A 358 -4.73 -19.41 7.86
N LEU A 359 -4.59 -18.74 9.00
CA LEU A 359 -5.64 -18.70 10.03
C LEU A 359 -6.88 -17.93 9.53
N VAL A 360 -6.65 -16.80 8.85
CA VAL A 360 -7.72 -15.98 8.25
C VAL A 360 -8.47 -16.75 7.16
N GLN A 361 -7.75 -17.49 6.31
CA GLN A 361 -8.32 -18.33 5.26
C GLN A 361 -9.21 -19.44 5.85
N LEU A 362 -8.71 -20.14 6.87
CA LEU A 362 -9.49 -21.16 7.58
C LEU A 362 -10.75 -20.57 8.23
N ALA A 363 -10.66 -19.35 8.77
CA ALA A 363 -11.82 -18.69 9.35
C ALA A 363 -12.86 -18.33 8.29
N ALA A 364 -12.44 -17.84 7.12
CA ALA A 364 -13.33 -17.53 6.02
C ALA A 364 -14.05 -18.80 5.51
N GLU A 365 -13.33 -19.91 5.34
CA GLU A 365 -13.91 -21.21 4.96
C GLU A 365 -14.94 -21.69 6.00
N GLY A 366 -14.62 -21.58 7.29
CA GLY A 366 -15.55 -21.95 8.36
C GLY A 366 -16.80 -21.07 8.41
N LEU A 367 -16.67 -19.76 8.15
CA LEU A 367 -17.81 -18.84 8.04
C LEU A 367 -18.71 -19.17 6.84
N GLN A 368 -18.12 -19.52 5.70
CA GLN A 368 -18.87 -19.96 4.52
C GLN A 368 -19.66 -21.24 4.80
N LEU A 369 -19.06 -22.21 5.48
CA LEU A 369 -19.76 -23.42 5.94
C LEU A 369 -20.90 -23.11 6.92
N ALA A 370 -20.76 -22.06 7.73
CA ALA A 370 -21.80 -21.57 8.63
C ALA A 370 -22.87 -20.70 7.92
N GLY A 371 -22.80 -20.55 6.59
CA GLY A 371 -23.79 -19.81 5.80
C GLY A 371 -23.55 -18.29 5.73
N HIS A 372 -22.37 -17.82 6.14
CA HIS A 372 -21.99 -16.41 6.02
C HIS A 372 -21.06 -16.18 4.83
N GLU A 373 -21.32 -15.12 4.06
CA GLU A 373 -20.38 -14.65 3.06
C GLU A 373 -19.13 -14.09 3.75
N ALA A 374 -17.96 -14.60 3.40
CA ALA A 374 -16.68 -14.19 3.96
C ALA A 374 -15.74 -13.67 2.87
N PHE A 375 -15.08 -12.55 3.13
CA PHE A 375 -14.19 -11.89 2.18
C PHE A 375 -12.74 -11.89 2.69
N VAL A 376 -11.84 -12.53 1.93
CA VAL A 376 -10.39 -12.49 2.18
C VAL A 376 -9.72 -11.66 1.08
N PRO A 377 -9.22 -10.45 1.38
CA PRO A 377 -8.61 -9.60 0.37
C PRO A 377 -7.31 -10.21 -0.16
N GLN A 378 -7.30 -10.55 -1.45
CA GLN A 378 -6.10 -10.98 -2.17
C GLN A 378 -5.49 -9.76 -2.88
N ARG A 379 -4.23 -9.43 -2.58
CA ARG A 379 -3.56 -8.31 -3.25
C ARG A 379 -3.34 -8.69 -4.71
N LYS A 380 -3.97 -7.96 -5.62
CA LYS A 380 -3.80 -8.17 -7.06
C LYS A 380 -3.06 -6.98 -7.67
N SER A 381 -2.01 -7.25 -8.44
CA SER A 381 -1.29 -6.27 -9.25
C SER A 381 -1.91 -6.10 -10.64
N GLU A 382 -2.63 -7.12 -11.12
CA GLU A 382 -3.26 -7.21 -12.44
C GLU A 382 -4.74 -7.61 -12.33
N PHE A 383 -5.48 -7.36 -13.40
CA PHE A 383 -6.81 -7.92 -13.61
C PHE A 383 -6.66 -9.38 -14.09
N ASP A 384 -7.53 -10.26 -13.59
CA ASP A 384 -7.56 -11.67 -13.98
C ASP A 384 -8.28 -11.84 -15.32
N SER A 385 -9.25 -10.97 -15.59
CA SER A 385 -9.99 -10.97 -16.83
C SER A 385 -9.07 -10.84 -18.06
N PRO A 386 -9.11 -11.79 -19.02
CA PRO A 386 -8.30 -11.74 -20.23
C PRO A 386 -8.52 -10.45 -21.03
N ILE A 387 -9.76 -9.96 -21.10
CA ILE A 387 -10.11 -8.76 -21.85
C ILE A 387 -9.54 -7.48 -21.24
N LEU A 388 -9.65 -7.32 -19.92
CA LEU A 388 -9.06 -6.17 -19.23
C LEU A 388 -7.53 -6.25 -19.32
N GLY A 389 -6.99 -7.47 -19.25
CA GLY A 389 -5.59 -7.74 -19.51
C GLY A 389 -5.13 -7.26 -20.89
N VAL A 390 -5.81 -7.64 -21.97
CA VAL A 390 -5.49 -7.17 -23.34
C VAL A 390 -5.54 -5.65 -23.41
N LEU A 391 -6.58 -5.02 -22.86
CA LEU A 391 -6.70 -3.56 -22.88
C LEU A 391 -5.57 -2.86 -22.12
N VAL A 392 -5.19 -3.37 -20.94
CA VAL A 392 -4.05 -2.83 -20.18
C VAL A 392 -2.75 -2.98 -20.96
N GLU A 393 -2.49 -4.11 -21.61
CA GLU A 393 -1.29 -4.26 -22.44
C GLU A 393 -1.35 -3.39 -23.71
N ALA A 394 -2.53 -3.17 -24.30
CA ALA A 394 -2.72 -2.24 -25.42
C ALA A 394 -2.41 -0.79 -25.00
N LEU A 395 -2.86 -0.37 -23.82
CA LEU A 395 -2.51 0.94 -23.23
C LEU A 395 -0.99 1.05 -23.00
N ARG A 396 -0.35 0.00 -22.47
CA ARG A 396 1.10 -0.04 -22.27
C ARG A 396 1.87 0.04 -23.59
N LEU A 397 1.43 -0.67 -24.63
CA LEU A 397 2.06 -0.65 -25.94
C LEU A 397 1.81 0.68 -26.68
N ALA A 398 0.65 1.31 -26.44
CA ALA A 398 0.35 2.66 -26.92
C ALA A 398 1.30 3.70 -26.32
N ASN A 399 1.68 3.54 -25.05
CA ASN A 399 2.67 4.37 -24.36
C ASN A 399 4.11 4.06 -24.81
N SER A 400 4.41 2.79 -25.08
CA SER A 400 5.75 2.30 -25.43
C SER A 400 5.73 1.49 -26.74
N ARG A 401 5.62 2.19 -27.88
CA ARG A 401 5.36 1.64 -29.23
C ARG A 401 6.35 0.59 -29.75
N HIS A 402 7.51 0.46 -29.11
CA HIS A 402 8.60 -0.43 -29.52
C HIS A 402 8.96 -1.45 -28.42
N ASP A 403 8.11 -1.62 -27.40
CA ASP A 403 8.39 -2.50 -26.27
C ASP A 403 8.08 -3.97 -26.62
N ARG A 404 9.13 -4.75 -26.84
CA ARG A 404 9.04 -6.19 -27.16
C ARG A 404 8.47 -7.04 -26.01
N VAL A 405 8.63 -6.61 -24.76
CA VAL A 405 8.10 -7.36 -23.61
C VAL A 405 6.58 -7.19 -23.57
N VAL A 406 6.10 -5.95 -23.67
CA VAL A 406 4.66 -5.65 -23.72
C VAL A 406 4.01 -6.29 -24.95
N LEU A 407 4.68 -6.25 -26.12
CA LEU A 407 4.23 -6.95 -27.32
C LEU A 407 4.02 -8.46 -27.08
N ARG A 408 4.98 -9.14 -26.45
CA ARG A 408 4.82 -10.57 -26.12
C ARG A 408 3.61 -10.81 -25.21
N ARG A 409 3.41 -9.95 -24.21
CA ARG A 409 2.30 -10.08 -23.25
C ARG A 409 0.94 -9.88 -23.93
N ILE A 410 0.78 -8.86 -24.77
CA ILE A 410 -0.49 -8.65 -25.48
C ILE A 410 -0.80 -9.83 -26.42
N CYS A 411 0.19 -10.37 -27.13
CA CYS A 411 0.00 -11.58 -27.96
C CYS A 411 -0.45 -12.78 -27.11
N THR A 412 0.21 -13.06 -25.99
CA THR A 412 -0.16 -14.17 -25.09
C THR A 412 -1.56 -13.99 -24.49
N ARG A 413 -1.92 -12.77 -24.09
CA ARG A 413 -3.27 -12.51 -23.56
C ARG A 413 -4.34 -12.60 -24.64
N TRP A 414 -4.03 -12.15 -25.85
CA TRP A 414 -4.91 -12.25 -27.01
C TRP A 414 -5.21 -13.69 -27.39
N GLU A 415 -4.19 -14.54 -27.44
CA GLU A 415 -4.33 -15.98 -27.67
C GLU A 415 -5.21 -16.63 -26.61
N ARG A 416 -5.03 -16.28 -25.33
CA ARG A 416 -5.89 -16.78 -24.24
C ARG A 416 -7.34 -16.31 -24.34
N LEU A 417 -7.56 -15.11 -24.86
CA LEU A 417 -8.89 -14.51 -25.01
C LEU A 417 -9.63 -15.09 -26.21
N THR A 418 -8.94 -15.29 -27.35
CA THR A 418 -9.57 -15.54 -28.66
C THR A 418 -9.22 -16.89 -29.28
N GLY A 419 -8.18 -17.55 -28.78
CA GLY A 419 -7.58 -18.75 -29.38
C GLY A 419 -6.66 -18.48 -30.57
N PHE A 420 -6.58 -17.23 -31.07
CA PHE A 420 -5.74 -16.89 -32.22
C PHE A 420 -4.31 -16.55 -31.79
N VAL A 421 -3.35 -17.24 -32.39
CA VAL A 421 -1.92 -17.01 -32.16
C VAL A 421 -1.43 -15.89 -33.07
N ILE A 422 -0.90 -14.82 -32.47
CA ILE A 422 -0.19 -13.76 -33.18
C ILE A 422 1.27 -13.79 -32.75
N GLU A 423 2.14 -14.24 -33.64
CA GLU A 423 3.57 -14.39 -33.35
C GLU A 423 4.25 -13.02 -33.16
N PRO A 424 4.90 -12.73 -32.01
CA PRO A 424 5.59 -11.46 -31.77
C PRO A 424 6.64 -11.11 -32.84
N HIS A 425 7.29 -12.13 -33.43
CA HIS A 425 8.25 -11.92 -34.52
C HIS A 425 7.56 -11.43 -35.81
N ALA A 426 6.35 -11.94 -36.12
CA ALA A 426 5.58 -11.49 -37.28
C ALA A 426 5.16 -10.03 -37.12
N VAL A 427 4.73 -9.65 -35.91
CA VAL A 427 4.43 -8.24 -35.57
C VAL A 427 5.68 -7.37 -35.73
N GLY A 428 6.84 -7.83 -35.24
CA GLY A 428 8.11 -7.11 -35.39
C GLY A 428 8.51 -6.90 -36.86
N ALA A 429 8.32 -7.92 -37.70
CA ALA A 429 8.59 -7.83 -39.13
C ALA A 429 7.63 -6.85 -39.84
N ALA A 430 6.33 -6.90 -39.53
CA ALA A 430 5.35 -5.97 -40.08
C ALA A 430 5.62 -4.53 -39.62
N ALA A 431 5.91 -4.33 -38.33
CA ALA A 431 6.21 -3.01 -37.78
C ALA A 431 7.49 -2.39 -38.37
N ALA A 432 8.49 -3.20 -38.72
CA ALA A 432 9.70 -2.70 -39.38
C ALA A 432 9.40 -2.00 -40.72
N LEU A 433 8.32 -2.37 -41.40
CA LEU A 433 7.84 -1.73 -42.62
C LEU A 433 6.99 -0.47 -42.35
N ALA A 434 6.54 -0.28 -41.11
CA ALA A 434 5.59 0.75 -40.69
C ALA A 434 6.14 1.64 -39.56
N GLY A 435 7.43 2.00 -39.63
CA GLY A 435 8.05 2.96 -38.71
C GLY A 435 8.26 2.44 -37.27
N GLY A 436 8.13 1.14 -37.05
CA GLY A 436 8.42 0.48 -35.77
C GLY A 436 7.24 0.38 -34.79
N ASP A 437 6.03 0.84 -35.15
CA ASP A 437 4.86 0.80 -34.26
C ASP A 437 4.31 -0.62 -34.10
N PHE A 438 4.64 -1.26 -32.97
CA PHE A 438 4.16 -2.60 -32.64
C PHE A 438 2.67 -2.66 -32.39
N LEU A 439 2.03 -1.61 -31.85
CA LEU A 439 0.59 -1.64 -31.61
C LEU A 439 -0.18 -1.61 -32.94
N ARG A 440 0.24 -0.75 -33.87
CA ARG A 440 -0.37 -0.69 -35.21
C ARG A 440 -0.24 -2.01 -35.94
N ALA A 441 0.98 -2.55 -36.03
CA ALA A 441 1.23 -3.82 -36.70
C ALA A 441 0.50 -5.00 -36.03
N TRP A 442 0.42 -5.01 -34.69
CA TRP A 442 -0.32 -6.03 -33.95
C TRP A 442 -1.82 -5.98 -34.27
N VAL A 443 -2.43 -4.79 -34.25
CA VAL A 443 -3.86 -4.62 -34.58
C VAL A 443 -4.14 -5.09 -36.01
N GLU A 444 -3.32 -4.72 -36.99
CA GLU A 444 -3.50 -5.13 -38.39
C GLU A 444 -3.45 -6.66 -38.57
N LEU A 445 -2.49 -7.32 -37.91
CA LEU A 445 -2.38 -8.78 -37.95
C LEU A 445 -3.52 -9.47 -37.19
N ALA A 446 -3.95 -8.91 -36.05
CA ALA A 446 -5.09 -9.41 -35.29
C ALA A 446 -6.38 -9.33 -36.10
N GLU A 447 -6.63 -8.20 -36.77
CA GLU A 447 -7.80 -8.02 -37.64
C GLU A 447 -7.78 -9.00 -38.82
N ALA A 448 -6.60 -9.26 -39.39
CA ALA A 448 -6.45 -10.22 -40.48
C ALA A 448 -6.70 -11.67 -40.02
N ALA A 449 -6.25 -12.04 -38.82
CA ALA A 449 -6.47 -13.35 -38.23
C ALA A 449 -7.95 -13.61 -37.92
N GLU A 450 -8.68 -12.58 -37.46
CA GLU A 450 -10.12 -12.65 -37.14
C GLU A 450 -11.03 -12.29 -38.33
N ALA A 451 -10.67 -12.72 -39.54
CA ALA A 451 -11.52 -12.52 -40.71
C ALA A 451 -12.90 -13.19 -40.55
N GLY A 452 -13.95 -12.37 -40.38
CA GLY A 452 -15.35 -12.80 -40.30
C GLY A 452 -15.99 -12.82 -38.91
N ARG A 453 -15.31 -12.38 -37.85
CA ARG A 453 -15.88 -12.19 -36.49
C ARG A 453 -16.19 -10.72 -36.19
N ASP A 454 -16.89 -10.45 -35.09
CA ASP A 454 -17.03 -9.08 -34.59
C ASP A 454 -15.67 -8.56 -34.12
N ARG A 455 -15.26 -7.42 -34.68
CA ARG A 455 -13.95 -6.77 -34.44
C ARG A 455 -14.08 -5.52 -33.56
N ALA A 456 -15.20 -5.34 -32.85
CA ALA A 456 -15.42 -4.21 -31.96
C ALA A 456 -14.18 -3.85 -31.08
N PRO A 457 -13.52 -4.80 -30.38
CA PRO A 457 -12.30 -4.53 -29.61
C PRO A 457 -11.18 -3.90 -30.44
N LEU A 458 -10.79 -4.57 -31.52
CA LEU A 458 -9.67 -4.16 -32.36
C LEU A 458 -9.94 -2.83 -33.06
N LYS A 459 -11.19 -2.60 -33.50
CA LYS A 459 -11.63 -1.32 -34.07
C LYS A 459 -11.52 -0.18 -33.06
N ARG A 460 -11.90 -0.41 -31.79
CA ARG A 460 -11.75 0.57 -30.72
C ARG A 460 -10.29 0.84 -30.39
N ILE A 461 -9.47 -0.21 -30.21
CA ILE A 461 -8.01 -0.06 -30.00
C ILE A 461 -7.38 0.72 -31.16
N ARG A 462 -7.75 0.43 -32.41
CA ARG A 462 -7.26 1.18 -33.58
C ARG A 462 -7.67 2.65 -33.52
N THR A 463 -8.98 2.90 -33.39
CA THR A 463 -9.53 4.26 -33.46
C THR A 463 -9.02 5.12 -32.31
N ASP A 464 -9.04 4.59 -31.09
CA ASP A 464 -8.78 5.38 -29.89
C ASP A 464 -7.30 5.39 -29.51
N LEU A 465 -6.57 4.27 -29.62
CA LEU A 465 -5.17 4.20 -29.20
C LEU A 465 -4.17 4.35 -30.34
N VAL A 466 -4.45 3.80 -31.53
CA VAL A 466 -3.50 3.82 -32.65
C VAL A 466 -3.59 5.14 -33.42
N ASP A 467 -4.80 5.54 -33.82
CA ASP A 467 -5.01 6.69 -34.68
C ASP A 467 -5.40 7.96 -33.90
N GLY A 468 -6.23 7.83 -32.86
CA GLY A 468 -6.78 8.96 -32.11
C GLY A 468 -5.98 9.43 -30.89
N LEU A 469 -5.09 8.59 -30.34
CA LEU A 469 -4.34 8.85 -29.10
C LEU A 469 -5.22 9.28 -27.90
N ASN A 470 -6.47 8.83 -27.86
CA ASN A 470 -7.51 9.16 -26.90
C ASN A 470 -7.79 7.99 -25.96
N PHE A 471 -6.82 7.68 -25.09
CA PHE A 471 -6.96 6.57 -24.14
C PHE A 471 -8.12 6.70 -23.14
N PRO A 472 -8.58 7.90 -22.68
CA PRO A 472 -9.71 7.98 -21.77
C PRO A 472 -11.00 7.44 -22.39
N GLU A 473 -11.20 7.67 -23.70
CA GLU A 473 -12.41 7.22 -24.40
C GLU A 473 -12.54 5.70 -24.40
N ILE A 474 -11.49 4.98 -24.82
CA ILE A 474 -11.52 3.51 -24.83
C ILE A 474 -11.69 2.93 -23.42
N VAL A 475 -11.12 3.58 -22.40
CA VAL A 475 -11.31 3.15 -21.01
C VAL A 475 -12.77 3.34 -20.60
N ASN A 476 -13.39 4.50 -20.85
CA ASN A 476 -14.79 4.75 -20.51
C ASN A 476 -15.73 3.78 -21.22
N VAL A 477 -15.55 3.61 -22.53
CA VAL A 477 -16.33 2.67 -23.36
C VAL A 477 -16.31 1.25 -22.78
N VAL A 478 -15.12 0.76 -22.40
CA VAL A 478 -14.99 -0.57 -21.81
C VAL A 478 -15.61 -0.62 -20.42
N LEU A 479 -15.43 0.42 -19.60
CA LEU A 479 -16.04 0.49 -18.28
C LEU A 479 -17.58 0.61 -18.32
N ASP A 480 -18.16 1.08 -19.42
CA ASP A 480 -19.61 1.20 -19.62
C ASP A 480 -20.28 -0.09 -20.13
N GLY A 481 -19.49 -1.16 -20.32
CA GLY A 481 -20.01 -2.50 -20.62
C GLY A 481 -19.96 -2.89 -22.09
N GLU A 482 -19.37 -2.07 -22.97
CA GLU A 482 -19.21 -2.42 -24.40
C GLU A 482 -18.27 -3.61 -24.64
N TRP A 483 -17.66 -4.20 -23.60
CA TRP A 483 -16.87 -5.43 -23.70
C TRP A 483 -17.71 -6.68 -24.00
N GLN A 484 -19.04 -6.64 -23.87
CA GLN A 484 -19.91 -7.79 -24.12
C GLN A 484 -19.83 -8.32 -25.56
N SER A 485 -19.41 -7.48 -26.51
CA SER A 485 -19.19 -7.87 -27.91
C SER A 485 -17.75 -8.29 -28.23
N TRP A 486 -16.86 -8.38 -27.23
CA TRP A 486 -15.41 -8.55 -27.42
C TRP A 486 -14.92 -10.00 -27.16
N GLY A 487 -15.82 -10.96 -26.98
CA GLY A 487 -15.51 -12.38 -26.79
C GLY A 487 -16.53 -13.28 -27.50
N ASP A 488 -16.17 -14.55 -27.71
CA ASP A 488 -17.14 -15.57 -28.12
C ASP A 488 -18.18 -15.79 -27.01
N ASP A 489 -19.38 -16.31 -27.33
CA ASP A 489 -20.48 -16.55 -26.36
C ASP A 489 -20.05 -17.37 -25.12
N ASP A 490 -18.94 -18.13 -25.21
CA ASP A 490 -18.37 -18.96 -24.15
C ASP A 490 -17.20 -18.31 -23.37
N ALA A 491 -16.69 -17.15 -23.81
CA ALA A 491 -15.59 -16.45 -23.14
C ALA A 491 -16.11 -15.70 -21.90
N ALA A 492 -15.66 -16.10 -20.71
CA ALA A 492 -16.00 -15.40 -19.47
C ALA A 492 -15.49 -13.95 -19.53
N GLY A 493 -16.42 -12.99 -19.62
CA GLY A 493 -16.15 -11.56 -19.53
C GLY A 493 -15.56 -11.16 -18.18
N PRO A 494 -15.17 -9.88 -18.01
CA PRO A 494 -14.71 -9.38 -16.73
C PRO A 494 -15.84 -9.47 -15.71
N THR A 495 -15.48 -9.83 -14.48
CA THR A 495 -16.45 -9.83 -13.39
C THR A 495 -16.94 -8.40 -13.11
N ALA A 496 -18.18 -8.23 -12.65
CA ALA A 496 -18.71 -6.91 -12.28
C ALA A 496 -17.82 -6.19 -11.26
N ASP A 497 -17.23 -6.97 -10.35
CA ASP A 497 -16.29 -6.54 -9.34
C ASP A 497 -14.97 -6.00 -9.92
N GLU A 498 -14.40 -6.66 -10.94
CA GLU A 498 -13.21 -6.16 -11.63
C GLU A 498 -13.49 -4.88 -12.40
N VAL A 499 -14.65 -4.80 -13.07
CA VAL A 499 -15.07 -3.59 -13.79
C VAL A 499 -15.25 -2.44 -12.83
N GLU A 500 -15.95 -2.62 -11.70
CA GLU A 500 -16.12 -1.55 -10.72
C GLU A 500 -14.79 -1.19 -10.03
N THR A 501 -13.89 -2.16 -9.85
CA THR A 501 -12.53 -1.90 -9.35
C THR A 501 -11.78 -0.97 -10.29
N TRP A 502 -11.74 -1.27 -11.60
CA TRP A 502 -11.10 -0.39 -12.56
C TRP A 502 -11.84 0.95 -12.68
N ARG A 503 -13.17 0.96 -12.64
CA ARG A 503 -13.95 2.19 -12.67
C ARG A 503 -13.62 3.11 -11.49
N ALA A 504 -13.49 2.56 -10.28
CA ALA A 504 -13.07 3.30 -9.11
C ALA A 504 -11.66 3.88 -9.28
N LEU A 505 -10.70 3.06 -9.73
CA LEU A 505 -9.33 3.50 -10.00
C LEU A 505 -9.30 4.59 -11.09
N HIS A 506 -10.05 4.43 -12.18
CA HIS A 506 -10.12 5.40 -13.26
C HIS A 506 -10.65 6.74 -12.77
N ARG A 507 -11.77 6.73 -12.03
CA ARG A 507 -12.34 7.95 -11.41
C ARG A 507 -11.34 8.62 -10.47
N ASP A 508 -10.66 7.85 -9.63
CA ASP A 508 -9.68 8.38 -8.67
C ASP A 508 -8.47 9.00 -9.38
N ILE A 509 -7.95 8.35 -10.42
CA ILE A 509 -6.80 8.85 -11.19
C ILE A 509 -7.16 10.13 -11.95
N VAL A 510 -8.30 10.14 -12.65
CA VAL A 510 -8.76 11.33 -13.41
C VAL A 510 -9.03 12.50 -12.46
N ARG A 511 -9.61 12.23 -11.29
CA ARG A 511 -9.85 13.25 -10.27
C ARG A 511 -8.57 13.78 -9.65
N GLU A 512 -7.54 12.93 -9.48
CA GLU A 512 -6.25 13.32 -8.91
C GLU A 512 -5.37 14.09 -9.89
N CYS A 513 -5.30 13.65 -11.15
CA CYS A 513 -4.42 14.23 -12.16
C CYS A 513 -5.09 15.34 -12.97
N GLY A 514 -6.40 15.52 -12.81
CA GLY A 514 -7.21 16.44 -13.59
C GLY A 514 -7.51 15.95 -15.02
N PRO A 515 -8.22 16.76 -15.81
CA PRO A 515 -8.74 16.38 -17.13
C PRO A 515 -7.66 16.19 -18.21
N ARG A 516 -6.40 16.57 -17.93
CA ARG A 516 -5.28 16.46 -18.88
C ARG A 516 -4.27 15.36 -18.49
N VAL A 517 -4.73 14.36 -17.76
CA VAL A 517 -3.88 13.22 -17.38
C VAL A 517 -3.27 12.56 -18.63
N THR A 518 -1.95 12.41 -18.64
CA THR A 518 -1.25 11.71 -19.74
C THR A 518 -1.39 10.20 -19.58
N LEU A 519 -1.30 9.45 -20.69
CA LEU A 519 -1.33 7.98 -20.65
C LEU A 519 -0.24 7.41 -19.75
N ASN A 520 0.97 7.98 -19.79
CA ASN A 520 2.06 7.57 -18.92
C ASN A 520 1.71 7.74 -17.44
N THR A 521 1.24 8.93 -17.05
CA THR A 521 0.81 9.19 -15.66
C THR A 521 -0.31 8.24 -15.26
N TYR A 522 -1.28 8.01 -16.13
CA TYR A 522 -2.38 7.08 -15.88
C TYR A 522 -1.89 5.66 -15.60
N LEU A 523 -0.99 5.12 -16.44
CA LEU A 523 -0.41 3.79 -16.27
C LEU A 523 0.42 3.68 -14.98
N GLN A 524 1.22 4.70 -14.66
CA GLN A 524 1.99 4.71 -13.40
C GLN A 524 1.08 4.67 -12.17
N ARG A 525 -0.01 5.44 -12.17
CA ARG A 525 -0.99 5.43 -11.07
C ARG A 525 -1.77 4.13 -11.00
N LEU A 526 -2.10 3.56 -12.15
CA LEU A 526 -2.73 2.25 -12.25
C LEU A 526 -1.79 1.19 -11.65
N ASP A 527 -0.52 1.14 -12.03
CA ASP A 527 0.48 0.17 -11.55
C ASP A 527 0.74 0.28 -10.05
N LEU A 528 0.73 1.50 -9.49
CA LEU A 528 0.86 1.74 -8.05
C LEU A 528 -0.38 1.32 -7.22
N SER A 529 -1.51 1.04 -7.88
CA SER A 529 -2.78 0.74 -7.23
C SER A 529 -3.08 -0.77 -7.19
N SER A 530 -3.76 -1.21 -6.13
CA SER A 530 -4.22 -2.60 -5.97
C SER A 530 -5.47 -2.85 -6.82
N LYS A 531 -5.53 -3.97 -7.54
CA LYS A 531 -6.68 -4.41 -8.36
C LYS A 531 -7.53 -5.40 -7.59
N THR A 532 -7.53 -5.28 -6.26
CA THR A 532 -8.33 -6.14 -5.37
C THR A 532 -9.74 -5.59 -5.33
N PRO A 533 -10.76 -6.40 -5.65
CA PRO A 533 -12.14 -5.98 -5.51
C PRO A 533 -12.50 -5.56 -4.08
N PRO A 534 -13.46 -4.63 -3.91
CA PRO A 534 -14.04 -4.38 -2.60
C PRO A 534 -14.82 -5.60 -2.08
N PRO A 535 -14.97 -5.76 -0.75
CA PRO A 535 -15.89 -6.75 -0.20
C PRO A 535 -17.33 -6.44 -0.61
N ALA A 536 -18.14 -7.49 -0.80
CA ALA A 536 -19.59 -7.33 -0.92
C ALA A 536 -20.16 -6.69 0.37
N PRO A 537 -21.27 -5.93 0.30
CA PRO A 537 -21.78 -5.15 1.43
C PRO A 537 -22.07 -5.95 2.72
N ASN A 538 -22.46 -7.22 2.59
CA ASN A 538 -22.76 -8.11 3.72
C ASN A 538 -21.64 -9.13 4.00
N ALA A 539 -20.50 -9.06 3.32
CA ALA A 539 -19.42 -10.00 3.53
C ALA A 539 -18.64 -9.68 4.82
N ILE A 540 -18.41 -10.70 5.64
CA ILE A 540 -17.56 -10.59 6.83
C ILE A 540 -16.10 -10.47 6.37
N GLN A 541 -15.44 -9.37 6.73
CA GLN A 541 -14.05 -9.15 6.35
C GLN A 541 -13.11 -10.01 7.18
N CYS A 542 -12.45 -10.96 6.52
CA CYS A 542 -11.44 -11.83 7.10
C CYS A 542 -10.06 -11.31 6.69
N ILE A 543 -9.35 -10.66 7.60
CA ILE A 543 -8.07 -10.00 7.30
C ILE A 543 -7.02 -10.28 8.37
N THR A 544 -5.75 -10.13 8.02
CA THR A 544 -4.69 -10.22 9.01
C THR A 544 -4.64 -8.97 9.88
N VAL A 545 -4.11 -9.12 11.10
CA VAL A 545 -3.85 -7.98 12.01
C VAL A 545 -3.09 -6.84 11.32
N HIS A 546 -2.10 -7.17 10.48
CA HIS A 546 -1.32 -6.17 9.74
C HIS A 546 -2.14 -5.43 8.68
N ARG A 547 -3.08 -6.11 8.01
CA ARG A 547 -3.98 -5.51 7.02
C ARG A 547 -5.09 -4.67 7.67
N ALA A 548 -5.41 -4.95 8.93
CA ALA A 548 -6.42 -4.19 9.67
C ALA A 548 -5.94 -2.79 10.08
N LYS A 549 -4.64 -2.49 10.01
CA LYS A 549 -4.10 -1.16 10.32
C LYS A 549 -4.77 -0.09 9.44
N GLY A 550 -5.11 1.04 10.05
CA GLY A 550 -5.89 2.12 9.41
C GLY A 550 -7.40 1.85 9.27
N LEU A 551 -7.85 0.59 9.29
CA LEU A 551 -9.27 0.24 9.22
C LEU A 551 -9.96 0.34 10.59
N GLN A 552 -11.29 0.25 10.58
CA GLN A 552 -12.16 0.31 11.76
C GLN A 552 -13.41 -0.54 11.48
N PHE A 553 -13.90 -1.24 12.49
CA PHE A 553 -15.09 -2.10 12.40
C PHE A 553 -15.93 -1.94 13.65
N ARG A 554 -17.25 -2.07 13.55
CA ARG A 554 -18.12 -2.01 14.74
C ARG A 554 -17.84 -3.19 15.66
N HIS A 555 -17.73 -4.38 15.07
CA HIS A 555 -17.47 -5.61 15.80
C HIS A 555 -16.19 -6.28 15.28
N VAL A 556 -15.28 -6.60 16.21
CA VAL A 556 -14.03 -7.29 15.89
C VAL A 556 -13.97 -8.62 16.61
N TYR A 557 -13.71 -9.68 15.85
CA TYR A 557 -13.36 -11.00 16.36
C TYR A 557 -11.86 -11.22 16.16
N LEU A 558 -11.09 -11.27 17.24
CA LEU A 558 -9.66 -11.57 17.20
C LEU A 558 -9.44 -13.04 17.54
N ILE A 559 -9.16 -13.84 16.51
CA ILE A 559 -9.02 -15.29 16.61
C ILE A 559 -7.57 -15.70 16.81
N GLY A 560 -7.34 -16.92 17.32
CA GLY A 560 -5.98 -17.43 17.45
C GLY A 560 -5.23 -16.92 18.69
N MET A 561 -5.93 -16.52 19.76
CA MET A 561 -5.32 -16.01 21.01
C MET A 561 -4.70 -17.13 21.87
N ALA A 562 -3.77 -17.88 21.27
CA ALA A 562 -3.03 -18.97 21.88
C ALA A 562 -1.51 -18.78 21.71
N GLN A 563 -0.72 -19.34 22.62
CA GLN A 563 0.74 -19.31 22.50
C GLN A 563 1.19 -19.97 21.20
N GLU A 564 2.25 -19.43 20.60
CA GLU A 564 2.83 -19.84 19.33
C GLU A 564 1.95 -19.58 18.09
N VAL A 565 0.70 -19.19 18.28
CA VAL A 565 -0.22 -18.70 17.24
C VAL A 565 -0.21 -17.17 17.22
N PHE A 566 -0.56 -16.55 18.35
CA PHE A 566 -0.46 -15.11 18.56
C PHE A 566 -0.17 -14.81 20.04
N PRO A 567 1.10 -14.56 20.45
CA PRO A 567 2.29 -14.30 19.62
C PRO A 567 2.78 -15.49 18.78
N SER A 568 3.43 -15.19 17.64
CA SER A 568 3.99 -16.22 16.77
C SER A 568 5.15 -16.99 17.41
N TYR A 569 5.27 -18.28 17.08
CA TYR A 569 6.37 -19.14 17.54
C TYR A 569 7.77 -18.53 17.34
N ARG A 570 8.00 -17.93 16.16
CA ARG A 570 9.29 -17.30 15.82
C ARG A 570 9.63 -16.13 16.74
N ALA A 571 8.64 -15.32 17.12
CA ALA A 571 8.85 -14.23 18.06
C ALA A 571 9.19 -14.76 19.45
N LEU A 572 8.48 -15.81 19.90
CA LEU A 572 8.73 -16.44 21.21
C LEU A 572 10.12 -17.07 21.31
N GLN A 573 10.63 -17.66 20.23
CA GLN A 573 12.00 -18.21 20.19
C GLN A 573 13.09 -17.16 20.44
N ARG A 574 12.82 -15.88 20.19
CA ARG A 574 13.77 -14.78 20.48
C ARG A 574 13.81 -14.40 21.96
N GLY A 575 12.90 -14.95 22.76
CA GLY A 575 12.76 -14.72 24.19
C GLY A 575 11.58 -13.81 24.53
N PRO A 576 11.02 -13.92 25.74
CA PRO A 576 9.80 -13.20 26.16
C PRO A 576 9.97 -11.68 26.23
N ALA A 577 11.20 -11.21 26.48
CA ALA A 577 11.55 -9.79 26.48
C ALA A 577 12.14 -9.31 25.15
N SER A 578 12.03 -10.08 24.05
CA SER A 578 12.61 -9.73 22.75
C SER A 578 11.89 -8.56 22.04
N LYS A 579 12.52 -7.96 21.03
CA LYS A 579 11.90 -6.88 20.24
C LYS A 579 10.73 -7.41 19.43
N GLU A 580 10.84 -8.67 18.99
CA GLU A 580 9.87 -9.40 18.21
C GLU A 580 8.58 -9.64 19.02
N VAL A 581 8.69 -10.00 20.30
CA VAL A 581 7.52 -10.11 21.19
C VAL A 581 6.88 -8.75 21.43
N GLU A 582 7.66 -7.69 21.59
CA GLU A 582 7.13 -6.32 21.71
C GLU A 582 6.40 -5.86 20.43
N GLU A 583 6.86 -6.28 19.24
CA GLU A 583 6.18 -6.04 17.96
C GLU A 583 4.88 -6.85 17.82
N GLU A 584 4.88 -8.13 18.22
CA GLU A 584 3.64 -8.92 18.29
C GLU A 584 2.63 -8.29 19.25
N ARG A 585 3.11 -7.70 20.35
CA ARG A 585 2.26 -6.99 21.31
C ARG A 585 1.67 -5.71 20.72
N ARG A 586 2.47 -4.91 19.99
CA ARG A 586 1.96 -3.76 19.20
C ARG A 586 0.95 -4.22 18.15
N SER A 587 1.17 -5.37 17.51
CA SER A 587 0.21 -5.94 16.57
C SER A 587 -1.12 -6.27 17.27
N CYS A 588 -1.08 -6.87 18.45
CA CYS A 588 -2.29 -7.17 19.23
C CYS A 588 -2.99 -5.88 19.68
N PHE A 589 -2.24 -4.88 20.14
CA PHE A 589 -2.75 -3.52 20.43
C PHE A 589 -3.44 -2.89 19.22
N VAL A 590 -2.86 -2.97 18.03
CA VAL A 590 -3.49 -2.49 16.79
C VAL A 590 -4.80 -3.24 16.54
N ALA A 591 -4.80 -4.57 16.64
CA ALA A 591 -5.97 -5.41 16.38
C ALA A 591 -7.18 -5.05 17.26
N ILE A 592 -6.97 -4.97 18.58
CA ILE A 592 -8.05 -4.69 19.53
C ILE A 592 -8.56 -3.24 19.40
N THR A 593 -7.70 -2.30 19.01
CA THR A 593 -8.06 -0.88 18.78
C THR A 593 -8.71 -0.61 17.42
N ARG A 594 -9.05 -1.66 16.66
CA ARG A 594 -9.88 -1.55 15.45
C ARG A 594 -11.38 -1.56 15.76
N ALA A 595 -11.77 -2.07 16.93
CA ALA A 595 -13.16 -2.18 17.36
C ALA A 595 -13.74 -0.82 17.78
N GLN A 596 -14.93 -0.51 17.28
CA GLN A 596 -15.70 0.68 17.68
C GLN A 596 -16.76 0.37 18.74
N GLU A 597 -17.28 -0.86 18.79
CA GLU A 597 -18.36 -1.22 19.73
C GLU A 597 -18.05 -2.47 20.53
N THR A 598 -17.71 -3.61 19.90
CA THR A 598 -17.43 -4.85 20.63
C THR A 598 -16.19 -5.58 20.15
N LEU A 599 -15.50 -6.23 21.08
CA LEU A 599 -14.32 -7.04 20.84
C LEU A 599 -14.53 -8.46 21.40
N THR A 600 -14.45 -9.47 20.55
CA THR A 600 -14.51 -10.87 20.97
C THR A 600 -13.16 -11.52 20.70
N LEU A 601 -12.49 -12.01 21.75
CA LEU A 601 -11.23 -12.74 21.68
C LEU A 601 -11.53 -14.24 21.69
N THR A 602 -10.99 -14.99 20.75
CA THR A 602 -11.19 -16.45 20.73
C THR A 602 -9.87 -17.20 20.73
N ARG A 603 -9.89 -18.41 21.30
CA ARG A 603 -8.82 -19.38 21.15
C ARG A 603 -9.35 -20.81 21.10
N ALA A 604 -8.64 -21.67 20.42
CA ALA A 604 -8.78 -23.12 20.53
C ALA A 604 -7.80 -23.70 21.56
N ARG A 605 -8.10 -24.89 22.09
CA ARG A 605 -7.15 -25.69 22.87
C ARG A 605 -6.14 -26.40 21.97
N GLU A 606 -6.51 -26.67 20.73
CA GLU A 606 -5.67 -27.34 19.75
C GLU A 606 -5.60 -26.58 18.43
N TYR A 607 -4.37 -26.35 17.96
CA TYR A 607 -4.09 -25.81 16.63
C TYR A 607 -3.20 -26.77 15.86
N TYR A 608 -3.61 -27.12 14.64
CA TYR A 608 -2.88 -28.00 13.73
C TYR A 608 -2.47 -29.35 14.35
N GLY A 609 -3.30 -29.94 15.21
CA GLY A 609 -2.99 -31.21 15.88
C GLY A 609 -2.17 -31.07 17.17
N TYR A 610 -1.84 -29.84 17.59
CA TYR A 610 -1.01 -29.58 18.77
C TYR A 610 -1.77 -28.80 19.83
N GLY A 611 -1.75 -29.30 21.07
CA GLY A 611 -2.28 -28.58 22.22
C GLY A 611 -1.54 -27.27 22.46
N LYS A 612 -2.28 -26.17 22.61
CA LYS A 612 -1.75 -24.82 22.88
C LYS A 612 -2.31 -24.26 24.19
N THR A 613 -1.46 -23.54 24.90
CA THR A 613 -1.88 -22.76 26.08
C THR A 613 -2.42 -21.39 25.65
N ALA A 614 -3.13 -20.73 26.56
CA ALA A 614 -3.66 -19.38 26.33
C ALA A 614 -2.53 -18.39 26.05
N SER A 615 -2.75 -17.47 25.10
CA SER A 615 -1.79 -16.41 24.80
C SER A 615 -1.47 -15.58 26.05
N GLN A 616 -0.20 -15.26 26.25
CA GLN A 616 0.22 -14.33 27.32
C GLN A 616 -0.48 -12.97 27.22
N PHE A 617 -0.87 -12.54 26.00
CA PHE A 617 -1.54 -11.26 25.79
C PHE A 617 -2.91 -11.19 26.47
N LEU A 618 -3.61 -12.31 26.66
CA LEU A 618 -4.86 -12.35 27.41
C LEU A 618 -4.62 -11.95 28.88
N GLY A 619 -3.60 -12.53 29.50
CA GLY A 619 -3.20 -12.20 30.87
C GLY A 619 -2.69 -10.76 31.01
N GLU A 620 -1.89 -10.28 30.05
CA GLU A 620 -1.38 -8.90 30.02
C GLU A 620 -2.50 -7.86 29.83
N MET A 621 -3.57 -8.20 29.11
CA MET A 621 -4.78 -7.37 29.03
C MET A 621 -5.60 -7.42 30.33
N GLY A 622 -5.46 -8.48 31.13
CA GLY A 622 -6.29 -8.79 32.28
C GLY A 622 -7.69 -9.24 31.88
N VAL A 623 -7.78 -10.11 30.88
CA VAL A 623 -9.01 -10.77 30.37
C VAL A 623 -9.10 -12.20 30.88
#